data_AF-A0A538IT64-F1
#
_entry.id   AF-A0A538IT64-F1
#
_cell.length_a   1.000
_cell.length_b   1.000
_cell.length_c   1.000
_cell.angle_alpha   90.00
_cell.angle_beta   90.00
_cell.angle_gamma   90.00
#
_symmetry.space_group_name_H-M   'P 1'
#
loop_
_entity.id
_entity.type
_entity.pdbx_description
1 polymer ?
#
loop_
_entity_poly.entity_id
_entity_poly.type
_entity_poly.pdbx_seq_one_letter_code
_entity_poly.pdbx_strand_id
1 'polypeptide(L)'
;MTADEALRQANRGMIAFDAVLGTATLLAPRQTLWVLGHERVSPDAEALFRRCGPIWLTFAAAHAVADRRGRRRDWWALAWLRGTEIATDTVWAATSPGFTRPGARAAMFMAGLANAAMSLGFGALADRDKNARRG
;
A
#
# COMPACT_ATOMS: atom_id res chain seq x y z
N MET A 1 -0.02 -12.50 -20.40
CA MET A 1 0.38 -12.30 -19.00
C MET A 1 -0.51 -13.16 -18.11
N THR A 2 0.07 -14.03 -17.29
CA THR A 2 -0.67 -14.84 -16.31
C THR A 2 -1.07 -13.99 -15.10
N ALA A 3 -2.00 -14.49 -14.28
CA ALA A 3 -2.38 -13.80 -13.03
C ALA A 3 -1.18 -13.63 -12.08
N ASP A 4 -0.29 -14.64 -12.00
CA ASP A 4 0.89 -14.59 -11.14
C ASP A 4 1.91 -13.56 -11.65
N GLU A 5 2.10 -13.46 -12.98
CA GLU A 5 2.94 -12.43 -13.59
C GLU A 5 2.38 -11.03 -13.32
N ALA A 6 1.07 -10.84 -13.44
CA ALA A 6 0.42 -9.58 -13.15
C ALA A 6 0.60 -9.16 -11.68
N LEU A 7 0.47 -10.10 -10.73
CA LEU A 7 0.71 -9.85 -9.31
C LEU A 7 2.16 -9.49 -9.01
N ARG A 8 3.13 -10.16 -9.65
CA ARG A 8 4.55 -9.82 -9.51
C ARG A 8 4.87 -8.45 -10.11
N GLN A 9 4.24 -8.10 -11.23
CA GLN A 9 4.37 -6.77 -11.81
C GLN A 9 3.76 -5.69 -10.89
N ALA A 10 2.58 -5.95 -10.33
CA ALA A 10 1.96 -5.07 -9.34
C ALA A 10 2.84 -4.90 -8.09
N ASN A 11 3.42 -5.99 -7.58
CA ASN A 11 4.38 -5.96 -6.48
C ASN A 11 5.56 -5.02 -6.76
N ARG A 12 6.16 -5.07 -7.95
CA ARG A 12 7.25 -4.17 -8.35
C ARG A 12 6.80 -2.71 -8.42
N GLY A 13 5.59 -2.47 -8.91
CA GLY A 13 4.96 -1.15 -8.85
C GLY A 13 4.85 -0.63 -7.41
N MET A 14 4.47 -1.49 -6.48
CA MET A 14 4.34 -1.13 -5.07
C MET A 14 5.67 -0.80 -4.39
N ILE A 15 6.78 -1.44 -4.78
CA ILE A 15 8.12 -1.05 -4.29
C ILE A 15 8.37 0.43 -4.59
N ALA A 16 8.16 0.84 -5.85
CA ALA A 16 8.38 2.22 -6.27
C ALA A 16 7.37 3.16 -5.63
N PHE A 17 6.08 2.80 -5.64
CA PHE A 17 5.01 3.60 -5.07
C PHE A 17 5.24 3.88 -3.59
N ASP A 18 5.46 2.85 -2.77
CA ASP A 18 5.67 3.00 -1.33
C ASP A 18 6.97 3.75 -1.01
N ALA A 19 8.03 3.53 -1.79
CA ALA A 19 9.29 4.25 -1.60
C ALA A 19 9.11 5.76 -1.87
N VAL A 20 8.43 6.11 -2.96
CA VAL A 20 8.13 7.50 -3.31
C VAL A 20 7.19 8.11 -2.28
N LEU A 21 6.08 7.45 -1.96
CA LEU A 21 5.08 7.93 -1.01
C LEU A 21 5.69 8.09 0.39
N GLY A 22 6.43 7.09 0.88
CA GLY A 22 7.09 7.14 2.17
C GLY A 22 8.12 8.27 2.28
N THR A 23 8.91 8.48 1.22
CA THR A 23 9.89 9.56 1.16
C THR A 23 9.22 10.94 1.10
N ALA A 24 8.22 11.10 0.22
CA ALA A 24 7.47 12.35 0.09
C ALA A 24 6.73 12.70 1.39
N THR A 25 6.20 11.69 2.08
CA THR A 25 5.55 11.84 3.38
C THR A 25 6.51 12.30 4.47
N LEU A 26 7.75 11.80 4.47
CA LEU A 26 8.77 12.24 5.43
C LEU A 26 9.21 13.68 5.18
N LEU A 27 9.56 13.98 3.93
CA LEU A 27 10.26 15.22 3.56
C LEU A 27 9.31 16.37 3.24
N ALA A 28 8.12 16.07 2.72
CA ALA A 28 7.12 17.03 2.27
C ALA A 28 5.68 16.58 2.62
N PRO A 29 5.36 16.28 3.90
CA PRO A 29 4.06 15.74 4.30
C PRO A 29 2.89 16.65 3.92
N ARG A 30 3.04 17.97 4.08
CA ARG A 30 1.97 18.92 3.76
C ARG A 30 1.63 18.93 2.27
N GLN A 31 2.63 18.93 1.41
CA GLN A 31 2.47 18.87 -0.04
C GLN A 31 1.89 17.53 -0.47
N THR A 32 2.37 16.44 0.13
CA THR A 32 1.86 15.09 -0.14
C THR A 32 0.38 14.99 0.24
N LEU A 33 -0.02 15.45 1.44
CA LEU A 33 -1.42 15.53 1.86
C LEU A 33 -2.27 16.39 0.92
N TRP A 34 -1.76 17.54 0.50
CA TRP A 34 -2.46 18.40 -0.46
C TRP A 34 -2.70 17.71 -1.80
N VAL A 35 -1.72 16.95 -2.31
CA VAL A 35 -1.87 16.12 -3.52
C VAL A 35 -2.94 15.05 -3.31
N LEU A 36 -2.95 14.41 -2.14
CA LEU A 36 -3.95 13.42 -1.73
C LEU A 36 -5.35 14.02 -1.47
N GLY A 37 -5.51 15.34 -1.58
CA GLY A 37 -6.80 16.02 -1.53
C GLY A 37 -7.14 16.69 -0.21
N HIS A 38 -6.17 16.78 0.70
CA HIS A 38 -6.27 17.55 1.95
C HIS A 38 -5.79 18.98 1.73
N GLU A 39 -6.68 19.85 1.27
CA GLU A 39 -6.27 21.23 0.90
C GLU A 39 -6.03 22.12 2.11
N ARG A 40 -6.61 21.77 3.27
CA ARG A 40 -6.38 22.43 4.56
C ARG A 40 -5.76 21.43 5.55
N VAL A 41 -4.44 21.42 5.59
CA VAL A 41 -3.67 20.55 6.49
C VAL A 41 -3.42 21.27 7.81
N SER A 42 -3.88 20.69 8.93
CA SER A 42 -3.53 21.18 10.27
C SER A 42 -2.10 20.73 10.66
N PRO A 43 -1.44 21.42 11.60
CA PRO A 43 -0.11 21.01 12.08
C PRO A 43 -0.08 19.57 12.61
N ASP A 44 -1.11 19.15 13.35
CA ASP A 44 -1.21 17.78 13.86
C ASP A 44 -1.37 16.74 12.74
N ALA A 45 -2.18 17.05 11.72
CA ALA A 45 -2.33 16.18 10.55
C ALA A 45 -1.00 16.04 9.80
N GLU A 46 -0.24 17.12 9.66
CA GLU A 46 1.10 17.07 9.06
C GLU A 46 2.06 16.18 9.87
N ALA A 47 2.10 16.36 11.20
CA ALA A 47 2.99 15.60 12.08
C ALA A 47 2.63 14.10 12.11
N LEU A 48 1.34 13.78 12.23
CA LEU A 48 0.84 12.40 12.19
C LEU A 48 1.06 11.76 10.83
N PHE A 49 0.87 12.49 9.74
CA PHE A 49 1.11 11.97 8.41
C PHE A 49 2.61 11.72 8.19
N ARG A 50 3.50 12.62 8.63
CA ARG A 50 4.96 12.42 8.56
C ARG A 50 5.39 11.11 9.22
N ARG A 51 4.75 10.72 10.32
CA ARG A 51 4.98 9.43 11.01
C ARG A 51 4.64 8.20 10.15
N CYS A 52 3.74 8.32 9.16
CA CYS A 52 3.43 7.23 8.23
C CYS A 52 4.56 6.97 7.22
N GLY A 53 5.46 7.94 7.00
CA GLY A 53 6.52 7.80 5.99
C GLY A 53 7.44 6.60 6.22
N PRO A 54 8.01 6.38 7.42
CA PRO A 54 8.78 5.18 7.73
C PRO A 54 7.98 3.87 7.58
N ILE A 55 6.66 3.91 7.82
CA ILE A 55 5.79 2.73 7.64
C ILE A 55 5.78 2.33 6.16
N TRP A 56 5.48 3.27 5.25
CA TRP A 56 5.54 2.98 3.81
C TRP A 56 6.93 2.59 3.33
N LEU A 57 8.01 3.16 3.87
CA LEU A 57 9.36 2.70 3.54
C LEU A 57 9.61 1.24 3.96
N THR A 58 9.07 0.81 5.11
CA THR A 58 9.13 -0.62 5.50
C THR A 58 8.30 -1.50 4.58
N PHE A 59 7.20 -0.99 4.02
CA PHE A 59 6.40 -1.72 3.04
C PHE A 59 7.16 -1.88 1.73
N ALA A 60 7.79 -0.81 1.23
CA ALA A 60 8.66 -0.87 0.05
C ALA A 60 9.76 -1.94 0.22
N ALA A 61 10.39 -1.99 1.40
CA ALA A 61 11.40 -2.99 1.72
C ALA A 61 10.82 -4.41 1.76
N ALA A 62 9.65 -4.62 2.37
CA ALA A 62 8.99 -5.92 2.37
C ALA A 62 8.67 -6.41 0.95
N HIS A 63 8.15 -5.52 0.10
CA HIS A 63 7.87 -5.81 -1.31
C HIS A 63 9.13 -6.17 -2.09
N ALA A 64 10.24 -5.45 -1.86
CA ALA A 64 11.53 -5.74 -2.48
C ALA A 64 12.11 -7.09 -2.02
N VAL A 65 11.99 -7.41 -0.73
CA VAL A 65 12.43 -8.70 -0.17
C VAL A 65 11.62 -9.84 -0.78
N ALA A 66 10.29 -9.70 -0.88
CA ALA A 66 9.43 -10.70 -1.50
C ALA A 66 9.73 -10.88 -2.99
N ASP A 67 9.92 -9.79 -3.75
CA ASP A 67 10.30 -9.85 -5.17
C ASP A 67 11.61 -10.60 -5.37
N ARG A 68 12.62 -10.28 -4.55
CA ARG A 68 13.97 -10.83 -4.67
C ARG A 68 14.06 -12.29 -4.22
N ARG A 69 13.35 -12.67 -3.16
CA ARG A 69 13.43 -14.03 -2.59
C ARG A 69 12.40 -14.98 -3.21
N GLY A 70 11.24 -14.46 -3.60
CA GLY A 70 10.16 -15.22 -4.19
C GLY A 70 9.67 -16.40 -3.36
N ARG A 71 9.81 -16.36 -2.01
CA ARG A 71 9.39 -17.49 -1.16
C ARG A 71 7.93 -17.31 -0.75
N ARG A 72 7.22 -18.42 -0.64
CA ARG A 72 5.85 -18.49 -0.11
C ARG A 72 5.60 -17.61 1.12
N ARG A 73 6.48 -17.71 2.14
CA ARG A 73 6.33 -16.95 3.39
C ARG A 73 6.40 -15.44 3.20
N ASP A 74 7.16 -15.00 2.19
CA ASP A 74 7.32 -13.58 1.90
C ASP A 74 6.03 -13.05 1.24
N TRP A 75 5.43 -13.84 0.31
CA TRP A 75 4.11 -13.52 -0.27
C TRP A 75 2.98 -13.54 0.77
N TRP A 76 2.99 -14.51 1.69
CA TRP A 76 2.03 -14.55 2.80
C TRP A 76 2.16 -13.33 3.72
N ALA A 77 3.39 -12.91 4.01
CA ALA A 77 3.62 -11.70 4.79
C ALA A 77 3.09 -10.45 4.07
N LEU A 78 3.29 -10.34 2.75
CA LEU A 78 2.73 -9.24 1.97
C LEU A 78 1.20 -9.23 1.93
N ALA A 79 0.56 -10.41 1.93
CA ALA A 79 -0.89 -10.50 2.03
C ALA A 79 -1.40 -9.80 3.30
N TRP A 80 -0.82 -10.13 4.46
CA TRP A 80 -1.16 -9.48 5.72
C TRP A 80 -0.82 -7.99 5.74
N LEU A 81 0.35 -7.62 5.20
CA LEU A 81 0.78 -6.23 5.13
C LEU A 81 -0.24 -5.38 4.36
N ARG A 82 -0.67 -5.84 3.19
CA ARG A 82 -1.71 -5.16 2.39
C ARG A 82 -3.09 -5.23 3.02
N GLY A 83 -3.38 -6.31 3.74
CA GLY A 83 -4.59 -6.43 4.54
C GLY A 83 -4.78 -5.29 5.54
N THR A 84 -3.69 -4.79 6.14
CA THR A 84 -3.78 -3.63 7.05
C THR A 84 -4.23 -2.36 6.35
N GLU A 85 -3.85 -2.17 5.08
CA GLU A 85 -4.16 -0.96 4.32
C GLU A 85 -5.61 -0.88 3.83
N ILE A 86 -6.30 -2.02 3.73
CA ILE A 86 -7.75 -2.05 3.45
C ILE A 86 -8.50 -1.25 4.51
N ALA A 87 -8.19 -1.54 5.77
CA ALA A 87 -8.85 -0.94 6.91
C ALA A 87 -8.46 0.53 7.06
N THR A 88 -7.18 0.87 6.95
CA THR A 88 -6.71 2.25 7.13
C THR A 88 -7.19 3.16 6.02
N ASP A 89 -7.07 2.79 4.74
CA ASP A 89 -7.51 3.63 3.62
C ASP A 89 -9.02 3.86 3.65
N THR A 90 -9.80 2.79 3.88
CA THR A 90 -11.26 2.87 3.95
C THR A 90 -11.72 3.68 5.15
N VAL A 91 -11.15 3.45 6.34
CA VAL A 91 -11.47 4.23 7.55
C VAL A 91 -11.08 5.69 7.36
N TRP A 92 -9.92 5.96 6.77
CA TRP A 92 -9.48 7.33 6.53
C TRP A 92 -10.39 8.03 5.51
N ALA A 93 -10.71 7.37 4.40
CA ALA A 93 -11.64 7.85 3.39
C ALA A 93 -13.06 8.07 3.94
N ALA A 94 -13.51 7.28 4.91
CA ALA A 94 -14.82 7.42 5.51
C ALA A 94 -14.87 8.54 6.57
N THR A 95 -13.84 8.64 7.41
CA THR A 95 -13.89 9.46 8.63
C THR A 95 -13.20 10.81 8.50
N SER A 96 -12.25 10.97 7.57
CA SER A 96 -11.49 12.21 7.49
C SER A 96 -12.35 13.36 6.94
N PRO A 97 -12.50 14.47 7.67
CA PRO A 97 -13.10 15.69 7.12
C PRO A 97 -12.15 16.42 6.16
N GLY A 98 -10.88 15.99 6.08
CA GLY A 98 -9.83 16.67 5.34
C GLY A 98 -9.88 16.47 3.83
N PHE A 99 -10.57 15.44 3.32
CA PHE A 99 -10.77 15.26 1.88
C PHE A 99 -11.75 16.31 1.34
N THR A 100 -11.23 17.43 0.86
CA THR A 100 -12.00 18.53 0.27
C THR A 100 -11.95 18.54 -1.25
N ARG A 101 -10.87 18.02 -1.84
CA ARG A 101 -10.72 17.96 -3.30
C ARG A 101 -11.71 16.96 -3.93
N PRO A 102 -12.43 17.36 -5.00
CA PRO A 102 -13.30 16.44 -5.73
C PRO A 102 -12.55 15.18 -6.19
N GLY A 103 -13.16 14.01 -5.97
CA GLY A 103 -12.60 12.71 -6.38
C GLY A 103 -11.52 12.14 -5.44
N ALA A 104 -10.88 12.93 -4.58
CA ALA A 104 -9.82 12.44 -3.70
C ALA A 104 -10.29 11.35 -2.72
N ARG A 105 -11.49 11.53 -2.15
CA ARG A 105 -12.12 10.53 -1.27
C ARG A 105 -12.39 9.22 -2.01
N ALA A 106 -12.91 9.30 -3.23
CA ALA A 106 -13.18 8.13 -4.07
C ALA A 106 -11.88 7.41 -4.44
N ALA A 107 -10.82 8.15 -4.78
CA ALA A 107 -9.50 7.58 -5.04
C ALA A 107 -8.95 6.82 -3.82
N MET A 108 -9.15 7.34 -2.61
CA MET A 108 -8.76 6.66 -1.38
C MET A 108 -9.56 5.37 -1.13
N PHE A 109 -10.87 5.36 -1.40
CA PHE A 109 -11.64 4.11 -1.38
C PHE A 109 -11.14 3.08 -2.41
N MET A 110 -10.79 3.53 -3.61
CA MET A 110 -10.20 2.65 -4.63
C MET A 110 -8.84 2.11 -4.20
N ALA A 111 -8.04 2.88 -3.47
CA ALA A 111 -6.80 2.40 -2.87
C ALA A 111 -7.07 1.27 -1.87
N GLY A 112 -8.08 1.43 -0.99
CA GLY A 112 -8.51 0.36 -0.09
C GLY A 112 -8.94 -0.93 -0.83
N LEU A 113 -9.70 -0.79 -1.93
CA LEU A 113 -10.08 -1.93 -2.79
C LEU A 113 -8.87 -2.58 -3.46
N ALA A 114 -7.91 -1.78 -3.93
CA ALA A 114 -6.68 -2.29 -4.53
C ALA A 114 -5.83 -3.06 -3.50
N ASN A 115 -5.73 -2.55 -2.26
CA ASN A 115 -5.09 -3.25 -1.15
C ASN A 115 -5.80 -4.58 -0.83
N ALA A 116 -7.13 -4.64 -0.93
CA ALA A 116 -7.89 -5.87 -0.75
C ALA A 116 -7.59 -6.90 -1.84
N ALA A 117 -7.59 -6.48 -3.10
CA ALA A 117 -7.24 -7.33 -4.23
C ALA A 117 -5.81 -7.87 -4.11
N MET A 118 -4.85 -7.01 -3.73
CA MET A 118 -3.46 -7.42 -3.51
C MET A 118 -3.32 -8.40 -2.34
N SER A 119 -4.00 -8.14 -1.21
CA SER A 119 -4.01 -9.04 -0.06
C SER A 119 -4.44 -10.45 -0.46
N LEU A 120 -5.56 -10.56 -1.17
CA LEU A 120 -6.06 -11.85 -1.68
C LEU A 120 -5.11 -12.47 -2.71
N GLY A 121 -4.60 -11.65 -3.64
CA GLY A 121 -3.69 -12.09 -4.69
C GLY A 121 -2.38 -12.67 -4.16
N PHE A 122 -1.73 -12.00 -3.21
CA PHE A 122 -0.51 -12.50 -2.58
C PHE A 122 -0.76 -13.74 -1.72
N GLY A 123 -1.92 -13.84 -1.07
CA GLY A 123 -2.34 -15.06 -0.38
C GLY A 123 -2.46 -16.25 -1.33
N ALA A 124 -3.13 -16.06 -2.47
CA ALA A 124 -3.27 -17.09 -3.49
C ALA A 124 -1.91 -17.49 -4.12
N LEU A 125 -1.02 -16.50 -4.36
CA LEU A 125 0.33 -16.75 -4.87
C LEU A 125 1.15 -17.60 -3.88
N ALA A 126 1.02 -17.32 -2.58
CA ALA A 126 1.65 -18.12 -1.53
C ALA A 126 1.15 -19.58 -1.56
N ASP A 127 -0.15 -19.82 -1.69
CA ASP A 127 -0.72 -21.17 -1.70
C ASP A 127 -0.33 -21.97 -2.95
N ARG A 128 -0.24 -21.34 -4.12
CA ARG A 128 0.20 -22.01 -5.36
C ARG A 128 1.65 -22.48 -5.28
N ASP A 129 2.53 -21.65 -4.72
CA ASP A 129 3.93 -22.03 -4.45
C ASP A 129 4.06 -23.26 -3.53
N LYS A 130 3.08 -23.49 -2.63
CA LYS A 130 3.05 -24.68 -1.76
C LYS A 130 2.72 -25.95 -2.56
N ASN A 131 1.78 -25.86 -3.48
CA ASN A 131 1.29 -27.02 -4.24
C ASN A 131 2.31 -27.44 -5.32
N ALA A 132 2.97 -26.48 -5.98
CA ALA A 132 4.00 -26.77 -6.98
C ALA A 132 5.25 -27.50 -6.43
N ARG A 133 5.51 -27.43 -5.12
CA ARG A 133 6.64 -28.14 -4.47
C ARG A 133 6.28 -29.52 -3.91
N ARG A 134 5.02 -29.94 -4.01
CA ARG A 134 4.52 -31.21 -3.48
C ARG A 134 4.26 -32.26 -4.56
N GLY A 135 4.20 -31.87 -5.83
CA GLY A 135 4.18 -32.78 -6.98
C GLY A 135 5.57 -32.89 -7.60
#